data_AF-A0A8V1AKI7-F1
#
_entry.id   AF-A0A8V1AKI7-F1
#
_cell.length_a   1.000
_cell.length_b   1.000
_cell.length_c   1.000
_cell.angle_alpha   90.00
_cell.angle_beta   90.00
_cell.angle_gamma   90.00
#
_symmetry.space_group_name_H-M   'P 1'
#
loop_
_entity.id
_entity.type
_entity.pdbx_description
1 polymer ?
#
loop_
_entity_poly.entity_id
_entity_poly.type
_entity_poly.pdbx_seq_one_letter_code
_entity_poly.pdbx_strand_id
1 'polypeptide(L)'
;MALGWANMLYFTRGFQSMGIYSVMIQKVILNDVIKFLVVYIVFLLGFGVALAALIETCQNGGECLSNSSLGPVLMDLFKLTLGLGDLEIQQNSKYPVLFLLLLITYVVLTFVLLLNMLIALMGETVEDISKESEHIWKLQRARTILEFEKFLPKSLRKKFQLGERCKVAENDTRVCLRINEVRWTEWKTHVSFINEDPGPTAKPEVRKLTPKTFLTQKRA
;
A
#
# COMPACT_ATOMS: atom_id res chain seq x y z
N MET A 1 9.43 -21.04 12.12
CA MET A 1 8.02 -20.96 11.65
C MET A 1 7.54 -19.52 11.46
N ALA A 2 7.63 -18.61 12.45
CA ALA A 2 7.17 -17.23 12.33
C ALA A 2 7.78 -16.43 11.15
N LEU A 3 9.09 -16.57 10.90
CA LEU A 3 9.76 -15.94 9.75
C LEU A 3 9.25 -16.44 8.39
N GLY A 4 8.73 -17.67 8.32
CA GLY A 4 8.11 -18.21 7.11
C GLY A 4 6.79 -17.51 6.80
N TRP A 5 6.01 -17.16 7.83
CA TRP A 5 4.80 -16.36 7.71
C TRP A 5 5.10 -14.90 7.35
N ALA A 6 6.19 -14.33 7.87
CA ALA A 6 6.66 -13.01 7.41
C ALA A 6 7.09 -13.06 5.93
N ASN A 7 7.76 -14.13 5.49
CA ASN A 7 8.07 -14.33 4.06
C ASN A 7 6.82 -14.54 3.19
N MET A 8 5.67 -14.94 3.75
CA MET A 8 4.41 -14.94 2.99
C MET A 8 4.00 -13.51 2.58
N LEU A 9 4.29 -12.49 3.39
CA LEU A 9 4.10 -11.07 3.00
C LEU A 9 5.05 -10.63 1.88
N TYR A 10 6.16 -11.35 1.65
CA TYR A 10 6.99 -11.15 0.47
C TYR A 10 6.32 -11.70 -0.79
N PHE A 11 5.65 -12.86 -0.69
CA PHE A 11 4.92 -13.45 -1.81
C PHE A 11 3.66 -12.67 -2.21
N THR A 12 3.08 -11.86 -1.31
CA THR A 12 1.98 -10.94 -1.67
C THR A 12 2.40 -9.86 -2.67
N ARG A 13 3.70 -9.64 -2.91
CA ARG A 13 4.21 -8.82 -4.03
C ARG A 13 3.80 -9.34 -5.41
N GLY A 14 3.51 -10.63 -5.55
CA GLY A 14 3.08 -11.22 -6.81
C GLY A 14 1.67 -10.79 -7.24
N PHE A 15 0.85 -10.29 -6.31
CA PHE A 15 -0.47 -9.76 -6.62
C PHE A 15 -0.40 -8.25 -6.63
N GLN A 16 -0.79 -7.66 -7.75
CA GLN A 16 -0.59 -6.24 -7.95
C GLN A 16 -1.27 -5.35 -6.91
N SER A 17 -2.52 -5.65 -6.54
CA SER A 17 -3.24 -4.91 -5.50
C SER A 17 -2.55 -5.00 -4.14
N MET A 18 -2.14 -6.21 -3.72
CA MET A 18 -1.56 -6.45 -2.40
C MET A 18 -0.09 -6.02 -2.30
N GLY A 19 0.65 -6.08 -3.40
CA GLY A 19 2.06 -5.70 -3.45
C GLY A 19 2.30 -4.22 -3.14
N ILE A 20 1.35 -3.36 -3.50
CA ILE A 20 1.41 -1.92 -3.24
C ILE A 20 1.26 -1.63 -1.75
N TYR A 21 0.25 -2.23 -1.11
CA TYR A 21 0.05 -2.12 0.33
C TYR A 21 1.24 -2.70 1.10
N SER A 22 1.79 -3.83 0.64
CA SER A 22 2.99 -4.45 1.25
C SER A 22 4.20 -3.50 1.19
N VAL A 23 4.45 -2.85 0.05
CA VAL A 23 5.54 -1.88 -0.10
C VAL A 23 5.30 -0.62 0.74
N MET A 24 4.05 -0.12 0.80
CA MET A 24 3.68 1.03 1.61
C MET A 24 3.89 0.76 3.11
N ILE A 25 3.37 -0.37 3.62
CA ILE A 25 3.54 -0.80 5.01
C ILE A 25 5.03 -0.98 5.34
N GLN A 26 5.80 -1.61 4.45
CA GLN A 26 7.23 -1.80 4.65
C GLN A 26 7.97 -0.44 4.75
N LYS A 27 7.65 0.52 3.88
CA LYS A 27 8.26 1.84 3.88
C LYS A 27 7.93 2.62 5.15
N VAL A 28 6.67 2.60 5.58
CA VAL A 28 6.18 3.22 6.81
C VAL A 28 6.85 2.62 8.05
N ILE A 29 6.92 1.29 8.14
CA ILE A 29 7.57 0.62 9.28
C ILE A 29 9.07 0.98 9.33
N LEU A 30 9.78 0.92 8.20
CA LEU A 30 11.22 1.13 8.17
C LEU A 30 11.62 2.59 8.39
N ASN A 31 10.90 3.55 7.81
CA ASN A 31 11.30 4.96 7.85
C ASN A 31 10.75 5.72 9.05
N ASP A 32 9.56 5.38 9.54
CA ASP A 32 8.86 6.19 10.54
C ASP A 32 8.83 5.47 11.88
N VAL A 33 8.35 4.23 11.89
CA VAL A 33 8.22 3.45 13.13
C VAL A 33 9.58 3.14 13.74
N ILE A 34 10.62 2.81 12.96
CA ILE A 34 11.96 2.53 13.52
C ILE A 34 12.56 3.78 14.18
N LYS A 35 12.50 4.95 13.54
CA LYS A 35 13.06 6.19 14.11
C LYS A 35 12.40 6.53 15.44
N PHE A 36 11.08 6.35 15.51
CA PHE A 36 10.36 6.53 16.75
C PHE A 36 10.68 5.50 17.82
N LEU A 37 10.75 4.23 17.43
CA LEU A 37 11.04 3.14 18.33
C LEU A 37 12.38 3.38 19.03
N VAL A 38 13.37 3.93 18.31
CA VAL A 38 14.65 4.34 18.91
C VAL A 38 14.45 5.42 19.99
N VAL A 39 13.68 6.48 19.71
CA VAL A 39 13.37 7.52 20.71
C VAL A 39 12.66 6.90 21.91
N TYR A 40 11.63 6.09 21.68
CA TYR A 40 10.91 5.38 22.73
C TYR A 40 11.82 4.50 23.61
N ILE A 41 12.73 3.72 23.02
CA ILE A 41 13.68 2.88 23.75
C ILE A 41 14.60 3.72 24.64
N VAL A 42 15.06 4.89 24.17
CA VAL A 42 15.90 5.80 24.99
C VAL A 42 15.12 6.30 26.20
N PHE A 43 13.85 6.70 26.03
CA PHE A 43 12.98 7.09 27.15
C PHE A 43 12.72 5.92 28.10
N LEU A 44 12.39 4.74 27.57
CA LEU A 44 12.12 3.53 28.34
C LEU A 44 13.32 3.16 29.22
N LEU A 45 14.54 3.18 28.67
CA LEU A 45 15.77 2.91 29.42
C LEU A 45 16.07 4.01 30.44
N GLY A 46 15.92 5.29 30.08
CA GLY A 46 16.16 6.41 31.00
C GLY A 46 15.25 6.39 32.22
N PHE A 47 13.94 6.24 32.01
CA PHE A 47 12.97 6.12 33.09
C PHE A 47 13.08 4.78 33.82
N GLY A 48 13.42 3.71 33.11
CA GLY A 48 13.66 2.39 33.70
C GLY A 48 14.82 2.37 34.70
N VAL A 49 15.95 2.99 34.37
CA VAL A 49 17.08 3.14 35.29
C VAL A 49 16.70 4.03 36.48
N ALA A 50 16.01 5.14 36.24
CA ALA A 50 15.59 6.06 37.30
C ALA A 50 14.65 5.37 38.30
N LEU A 51 13.65 4.63 37.82
CA LEU A 51 12.71 3.90 38.67
C LEU A 51 13.37 2.71 39.36
N ALA A 52 14.27 1.99 38.67
CA ALA A 52 15.05 0.91 39.29
C ALA A 52 15.93 1.41 40.44
N ALA A 53 16.46 2.64 40.35
CA ALA A 53 17.25 3.25 41.44
C ALA A 53 16.40 3.67 42.65
N LEU A 54 15.09 3.89 42.47
CA LEU A 54 14.16 4.27 43.55
C LEU A 54 13.56 3.06 44.29
N ILE A 55 13.63 1.87 43.70
CA ILE A 55 13.20 0.61 44.33
C ILE A 55 14.30 0.17 45.31
N GLU A 56 13.92 -0.15 46.56
CA GLU A 56 14.90 -0.55 47.56
C GLU A 56 15.58 -1.88 47.20
N THR A 57 16.91 -1.90 47.21
CA THR A 57 17.70 -3.13 47.16
C THR A 57 17.67 -3.78 48.54
N CYS A 58 16.96 -4.89 48.67
CA CYS A 58 16.76 -5.57 49.94
C CYS A 58 18.06 -5.81 50.72
N GLN A 59 18.12 -5.28 51.94
CA GLN A 59 19.04 -5.73 52.97
C GLN A 59 18.34 -6.81 53.81
N ASN A 60 18.99 -7.97 53.90
CA ASN A 60 18.73 -9.08 54.82
C ASN A 60 17.59 -10.07 54.47
N GLY A 61 17.97 -11.18 53.82
CA GLY A 61 17.68 -12.52 54.36
C GLY A 61 16.27 -13.10 54.28
N GLY A 62 15.34 -12.51 53.52
CA GLY A 62 14.03 -13.11 53.22
C GLY A 62 13.66 -12.85 51.77
N GLU A 63 12.80 -13.70 51.20
CA GLU A 63 12.37 -13.75 49.80
C GLU A 63 11.92 -12.39 49.23
N CYS A 64 12.88 -11.54 48.90
CA CYS A 64 12.63 -10.40 48.06
C CYS A 64 12.54 -10.89 46.62
N LEU A 65 11.46 -10.48 45.95
CA LEU A 65 11.32 -10.60 44.50
C LEU A 65 12.68 -10.34 43.86
N SER A 66 13.11 -11.24 42.98
CA SER A 66 14.30 -11.15 42.13
C SER A 66 14.19 -9.98 41.11
N ASN A 67 13.73 -8.81 41.56
CA ASN A 67 13.40 -7.59 40.83
C ASN A 67 14.49 -6.53 40.93
N SER A 68 15.62 -6.84 41.55
CA SER A 68 16.80 -5.95 41.60
C SER A 68 17.53 -5.83 40.25
N SER A 69 17.02 -6.47 39.19
CA SER A 69 17.53 -6.29 37.84
C SER A 69 16.67 -5.29 37.06
N LEU A 70 17.32 -4.54 36.16
CA LEU A 70 16.68 -3.53 35.31
C LEU A 70 15.60 -4.13 34.37
N GLY A 71 15.72 -5.41 34.02
CA GLY A 71 14.82 -6.11 33.10
C GLY A 71 13.34 -6.13 33.52
N PRO A 72 13.00 -6.62 34.73
CA PRO A 72 11.64 -6.58 35.27
C PRO A 72 11.02 -5.19 35.28
N VAL A 73 11.74 -4.17 35.74
CA VAL A 73 11.26 -2.77 35.76
C VAL A 73 10.95 -2.27 34.34
N LEU A 74 11.82 -2.54 33.36
CA LEU A 74 11.54 -2.21 31.97
C LEU A 74 10.32 -2.95 31.43
N MET A 75 10.16 -4.23 31.77
CA MET A 75 9.02 -5.03 31.31
C MET A 75 7.71 -4.51 31.87
N ASP A 76 7.70 -4.08 33.13
CA ASP A 76 6.49 -3.53 33.74
C ASP A 76 6.18 -2.12 33.21
N LEU A 77 7.19 -1.30 32.93
CA LEU A 77 7.02 -0.04 32.18
C LEU A 77 6.49 -0.27 30.76
N PHE A 78 6.93 -1.34 30.10
CA PHE A 78 6.42 -1.72 28.78
C PHE A 78 4.96 -2.21 28.87
N LYS A 79 4.63 -3.07 29.84
CA LYS A 79 3.24 -3.49 30.09
C LYS A 79 2.35 -2.29 30.39
N LEU A 80 2.85 -1.33 31.18
CA LEU A 80 2.11 -0.10 31.48
C LEU A 80 1.81 0.71 30.22
N THR A 81 2.75 0.84 29.28
CA THR A 81 2.50 1.54 28.00
C THR A 81 1.49 0.85 27.10
N LEU A 82 1.33 -0.47 27.21
CA LEU A 82 0.31 -1.22 26.49
C LEU A 82 -1.05 -1.25 27.20
N GLY A 83 -1.13 -0.72 28.43
CA GLY A 83 -2.33 -0.81 29.28
C GLY A 83 -2.51 -2.19 29.95
N LEU A 84 -1.46 -3.00 30.02
CA LEU A 84 -1.43 -4.34 30.63
C LEU A 84 -0.70 -4.37 31.98
N GLY A 85 -0.17 -3.22 32.43
CA GLY A 85 0.65 -3.14 33.64
C GLY A 85 -0.20 -3.09 34.90
N ASP A 86 0.19 -3.88 35.91
CA ASP A 86 -0.35 -3.78 37.25
C ASP A 86 0.53 -2.86 38.12
N LEU A 87 -0.09 -2.01 38.94
CA LEU A 87 0.60 -0.94 39.69
C LEU A 87 1.28 -1.42 41.00
N GLU A 88 1.46 -2.73 41.16
CA GLU A 88 1.93 -3.35 42.41
C GLU A 88 3.33 -2.89 42.87
N ILE A 89 4.15 -2.37 41.95
CA ILE A 89 5.51 -1.87 42.22
C ILE A 89 5.52 -0.66 43.18
N GLN A 90 4.40 0.09 43.26
CA GLN A 90 4.32 1.29 44.10
C GLN A 90 4.47 1.00 45.60
N GLN A 91 4.24 -0.25 46.05
CA GLN A 91 4.20 -0.60 47.47
C GLN A 91 5.58 -0.70 48.14
N ASN A 92 6.68 -0.83 47.38
CA ASN A 92 8.02 -1.11 47.93
C ASN A 92 9.04 0.02 47.71
N SER A 93 8.60 1.26 47.49
CA SER A 93 9.50 2.39 47.23
C SER A 93 9.76 3.24 48.48
N LYS A 94 11.02 3.62 48.69
CA LYS A 94 11.46 4.54 49.75
C LYS A 94 10.85 5.95 49.65
N TYR A 95 10.55 6.39 48.43
CA TYR A 95 9.96 7.71 48.14
C TYR A 95 8.73 7.57 47.22
N PRO A 96 7.56 7.17 47.76
CA PRO A 96 6.38 6.85 46.94
C PRO A 96 5.88 8.03 46.11
N VAL A 97 6.03 9.27 46.61
CA VAL A 97 5.62 10.49 45.89
C VAL A 97 6.50 10.74 44.66
N LEU A 98 7.83 10.59 44.78
CA LEU A 98 8.77 10.75 43.67
C LEU A 98 8.60 9.65 42.63
N PHE A 99 8.37 8.41 43.08
CA PHE A 99 8.08 7.28 42.20
C PHE A 99 6.81 7.52 41.37
N LEU A 100 5.71 7.93 42.03
CA LEU A 100 4.44 8.23 41.35
C LEU A 100 4.57 9.39 40.35
N LEU A 101 5.31 10.44 40.71
CA LEU A 101 5.53 11.60 39.82
C LEU A 101 6.31 11.20 38.57
N LEU A 102 7.39 10.43 38.71
CA LEU A 102 8.15 9.89 37.58
C LEU A 102 7.30 8.98 36.69
N LEU A 103 6.46 8.13 37.30
CA LEU A 103 5.56 7.23 36.58
C LEU A 103 4.52 7.99 35.75
N ILE A 104 3.85 8.99 36.35
CA ILE A 104 2.86 9.82 35.65
C ILE A 104 3.53 10.59 34.51
N THR A 105 4.71 11.16 34.77
CA THR A 105 5.48 11.90 33.75
C THR A 105 5.86 11.00 32.58
N TYR A 106 6.30 9.76 32.87
CA TYR A 106 6.57 8.74 31.85
C TYR A 106 5.33 8.41 31.01
N VAL A 107 4.17 8.18 31.64
CA VAL A 107 2.92 7.86 30.93
C VAL A 107 2.48 9.03 30.02
N VAL A 108 2.54 10.26 30.51
CA VAL A 108 2.19 11.44 29.71
C VAL A 108 3.17 11.63 28.55
N LEU A 109 4.48 11.55 28.79
CA LEU A 109 5.49 11.69 27.75
C LEU A 109 5.37 10.61 26.68
N THR A 110 5.20 9.35 27.07
CA THR A 110 5.02 8.24 26.13
C THR A 110 3.75 8.39 25.30
N PHE A 111 2.65 8.86 25.89
CA PHE A 111 1.42 9.14 25.15
C PHE A 111 1.61 10.28 24.13
N VAL A 112 2.26 11.38 24.52
CA VAL A 112 2.60 12.48 23.59
C VAL A 112 3.50 11.99 22.45
N LEU A 113 4.51 11.18 22.77
CA LEU A 113 5.39 10.56 21.78
C LEU A 113 4.60 9.66 20.82
N LEU A 114 3.75 8.78 21.33
CA LEU A 114 2.94 7.86 20.52
C LEU A 114 1.95 8.61 19.61
N LEU A 115 1.31 9.65 20.13
CA LEU A 115 0.44 10.53 19.33
C LEU A 115 1.20 11.25 18.24
N ASN A 116 2.40 11.76 18.53
CA ASN A 116 3.24 12.43 17.54
C ASN A 116 3.59 11.50 16.36
N MET A 117 3.75 10.20 16.60
CA MET A 117 3.89 9.24 15.51
C MET A 117 2.60 8.92 14.78
N LEU A 118 1.50 8.70 15.49
CA LEU A 118 0.23 8.42 14.84
C LEU A 118 -0.15 9.54 13.87
N ILE A 119 0.12 10.79 14.26
CA ILE A 119 -0.10 11.98 13.43
C ILE A 119 0.90 12.04 12.27
N ALA A 120 2.19 11.79 12.49
CA ALA A 120 3.19 11.78 11.41
C ALA A 120 2.89 10.71 10.34
N LEU A 121 2.45 9.52 10.77
CA LEU A 121 2.06 8.41 9.91
C LEU A 121 0.87 8.76 9.02
N MET A 122 -0.14 9.43 9.58
CA MET A 122 -1.32 9.89 8.85
C MET A 122 -1.03 11.13 8.00
N GLY A 123 -0.08 11.99 8.41
CA GLY A 123 0.30 13.20 7.70
C GLY A 123 0.92 12.91 6.33
N GLU A 124 1.96 12.06 6.28
CA GLU A 124 2.61 11.71 5.01
C GLU A 124 1.73 10.82 4.12
N THR A 125 0.98 9.87 4.71
CA THR A 125 0.06 9.05 3.89
C THR A 125 -1.10 9.85 3.32
N VAL A 126 -1.69 10.80 4.04
CA VAL A 126 -2.86 11.55 3.53
C VAL A 126 -2.48 12.61 2.50
N GLU A 127 -1.31 13.24 2.62
CA GLU A 127 -0.86 14.27 1.67
C GLU A 127 -0.38 13.67 0.34
N ASP A 128 0.41 12.59 0.37
CA ASP A 128 0.81 11.83 -0.83
C ASP A 128 -0.42 11.16 -1.50
N ILE A 129 -1.43 10.78 -0.71
CA ILE A 129 -2.66 10.18 -1.24
C ILE A 129 -3.55 11.19 -1.98
N SER A 130 -3.46 12.50 -1.76
CA SER A 130 -4.47 13.40 -2.35
C SER A 130 -4.15 13.85 -3.79
N LYS A 131 -2.89 13.84 -4.24
CA LYS A 131 -2.51 14.34 -5.58
C LYS A 131 -1.69 13.36 -6.44
N GLU A 132 -0.84 12.52 -5.86
CA GLU A 132 -0.01 11.58 -6.62
C GLU A 132 -0.62 10.16 -6.70
N SER A 133 -1.56 9.84 -5.79
CA SER A 133 -2.23 8.54 -5.75
C SER A 133 -3.04 8.23 -6.99
N GLU A 134 -3.63 9.21 -7.68
CA GLU A 134 -4.46 8.92 -8.85
C GLU A 134 -3.60 8.39 -10.00
N HIS A 135 -2.41 8.96 -10.19
CA HIS A 135 -1.45 8.49 -11.19
C HIS A 135 -0.88 7.13 -10.80
N ILE A 136 -0.52 6.95 -9.54
CA ILE A 136 -0.04 5.67 -9.00
C ILE A 136 -1.13 4.59 -9.15
N TRP A 137 -2.38 4.90 -8.82
CA TRP A 137 -3.54 4.02 -8.96
C TRP A 137 -3.84 3.69 -10.42
N LYS A 138 -3.81 4.68 -11.33
CA LYS A 138 -3.97 4.45 -12.78
C LYS A 138 -2.86 3.55 -13.32
N LEU A 139 -1.61 3.79 -12.92
CA LEU A 139 -0.47 2.97 -13.31
C LEU A 139 -0.61 1.54 -12.78
N GLN A 140 -1.02 1.38 -11.53
CA GLN A 140 -1.26 0.09 -10.91
C GLN A 140 -2.44 -0.64 -11.56
N ARG A 141 -3.52 0.06 -11.87
CA ARG A 141 -4.64 -0.53 -12.60
C ARG A 141 -4.20 -0.99 -14.00
N ALA A 142 -3.46 -0.15 -14.73
CA ALA A 142 -2.97 -0.47 -16.07
C ALA A 142 -2.03 -1.67 -16.08
N ARG A 143 -1.07 -1.73 -15.15
CA ARG A 143 -0.16 -2.89 -15.08
C ARG A 143 -0.90 -4.17 -14.70
N THR A 144 -1.98 -4.09 -13.91
CA THR A 144 -2.77 -5.28 -13.52
C THR A 144 -3.47 -5.83 -14.75
N ILE A 145 -4.06 -4.94 -15.54
CA ILE A 145 -4.73 -5.26 -16.80
C ILE A 145 -3.72 -5.90 -17.77
N LEU A 146 -2.51 -5.36 -17.90
CA LEU A 146 -1.48 -5.90 -18.78
C LEU A 146 -0.97 -7.27 -18.33
N GLU A 147 -0.80 -7.49 -17.02
CA GLU A 147 -0.42 -8.80 -16.49
C GLU A 147 -1.51 -9.83 -16.79
N PHE A 148 -2.78 -9.50 -16.54
CA PHE A 148 -3.90 -10.35 -16.94
C PHE A 148 -3.90 -10.63 -18.44
N GLU A 149 -3.73 -9.61 -19.30
CA GLU A 149 -3.71 -9.79 -20.75
C GLU A 149 -2.59 -10.75 -21.21
N LYS A 150 -1.43 -10.75 -20.53
CA LYS A 150 -0.33 -11.68 -20.81
C LYS A 150 -0.64 -13.13 -20.42
N PHE A 151 -1.45 -13.36 -19.39
CA PHE A 151 -1.89 -14.69 -19.00
C PHE A 151 -3.00 -15.26 -19.91
N LEU A 152 -3.63 -14.43 -20.75
CA LEU A 152 -4.69 -14.88 -21.66
C LEU A 152 -4.14 -15.68 -22.86
N PRO A 153 -4.76 -16.82 -23.22
CA PRO A 153 -4.46 -17.55 -24.46
C PRO A 153 -4.66 -16.70 -25.71
N LYS A 154 -3.89 -16.99 -26.78
CA LYS A 154 -3.93 -16.24 -28.06
C LYS A 154 -5.33 -16.13 -28.68
N SER A 155 -6.19 -17.13 -28.48
CA SER A 155 -7.59 -17.14 -28.95
C SER A 155 -8.46 -16.11 -28.24
N LEU A 156 -8.37 -16.02 -26.91
CA LEU A 156 -9.07 -15.03 -26.10
C LEU A 156 -8.55 -13.62 -26.38
N ARG A 157 -7.24 -13.46 -26.54
CA ARG A 157 -6.64 -12.15 -26.87
C ARG A 157 -7.13 -11.60 -28.21
N LYS A 158 -7.28 -12.45 -29.23
CA LYS A 158 -7.88 -12.06 -30.52
C LYS A 158 -9.36 -11.67 -30.39
N LYS A 159 -10.11 -12.34 -29.51
CA LYS A 159 -11.53 -12.05 -29.27
C LYS A 159 -11.74 -10.72 -28.54
N PHE A 160 -10.82 -10.36 -27.65
CA PHE A 160 -10.86 -9.12 -26.87
C PHE A 160 -10.04 -7.97 -27.50
N GLN A 161 -9.66 -8.06 -28.77
CA GLN A 161 -8.95 -6.97 -29.43
C GLN A 161 -9.86 -5.74 -29.52
N LEU A 162 -9.52 -4.67 -28.80
CA LEU A 162 -10.21 -3.38 -28.91
C LEU A 162 -9.74 -2.66 -30.17
N GLY A 163 -10.69 -2.29 -31.03
CA GLY A 163 -10.44 -1.52 -32.25
C GLY A 163 -11.06 -2.16 -33.48
N GLU A 164 -11.38 -1.33 -34.46
CA GLU A 164 -11.94 -1.73 -35.74
C GLU A 164 -10.97 -1.35 -36.87
N ARG A 165 -11.04 -2.07 -38.00
CA ARG A 165 -10.22 -1.71 -39.17
C ARG A 165 -10.80 -0.46 -39.82
N CYS A 166 -10.03 0.61 -39.80
CA CYS A 166 -10.35 1.89 -40.44
C CYS A 166 -9.50 2.05 -41.70
N LYS A 167 -10.11 2.59 -42.76
CA LYS A 167 -9.39 3.01 -43.97
C LYS A 167 -8.97 4.47 -43.77
N VAL A 168 -7.67 4.72 -43.65
CA VAL A 168 -7.12 6.07 -43.42
C VAL A 168 -6.73 6.73 -44.75
N ALA A 169 -6.25 5.91 -45.70
CA ALA A 169 -5.94 6.33 -47.07
C ALA A 169 -6.29 5.21 -48.06
N GLU A 170 -6.15 5.49 -49.35
CA GLU A 170 -6.61 4.61 -50.43
C GLU A 170 -6.05 3.17 -50.34
N ASN A 171 -4.79 3.03 -49.90
CA ASN A 171 -4.10 1.76 -49.66
C ASN A 171 -3.63 1.55 -48.21
N ASP A 172 -4.10 2.35 -47.24
CA ASP A 172 -3.67 2.27 -45.84
C ASP A 172 -4.83 1.92 -44.92
N THR A 173 -4.82 0.69 -44.40
CA THR A 173 -5.79 0.20 -43.42
C THR A 173 -5.09 -0.07 -42.09
N ARG A 174 -5.61 0.55 -41.03
CA ARG A 174 -5.05 0.44 -39.68
C ARG A 174 -6.14 0.00 -38.69
N VAL A 175 -5.74 -0.45 -37.51
CA VAL A 175 -6.69 -0.69 -36.41
C VAL A 175 -6.88 0.64 -35.69
N CYS A 176 -8.07 1.21 -35.77
CA CYS A 176 -8.42 2.45 -35.08
C CYS A 176 -9.30 2.16 -33.86
N LEU A 177 -9.10 2.97 -32.82
CA LEU A 177 -10.02 3.08 -31.70
C LEU A 177 -10.82 4.37 -31.86
N ARG A 178 -12.15 4.27 -31.89
CA ARG A 178 -13.02 5.44 -31.96
C ARG A 178 -13.18 6.03 -30.57
N ILE A 179 -12.85 7.32 -30.42
CA ILE A 179 -13.03 8.09 -29.19
C ILE A 179 -13.87 9.30 -29.54
N ASN A 180 -14.96 9.52 -28.81
CA ASN A 180 -15.81 10.69 -28.97
C ASN A 180 -15.42 11.74 -27.93
N GLU A 181 -15.03 12.93 -28.38
CA GLU A 181 -14.72 14.08 -27.50
C GLU A 181 -15.73 15.21 -27.76
N VAL A 182 -16.18 15.87 -26.69
CA VAL A 182 -17.01 17.08 -26.77
C VAL A 182 -16.26 18.21 -26.07
N ARG A 183 -15.91 19.28 -26.80
CA ARG A 183 -15.21 20.46 -26.26
C ARG A 183 -16.06 21.71 -26.49
N TRP A 184 -16.58 22.28 -25.40
CA TRP A 184 -17.43 23.50 -25.44
C TRP A 184 -16.64 24.81 -25.47
N THR A 185 -15.32 24.75 -25.28
CA THR A 185 -14.42 25.91 -25.15
C THR A 185 -13.73 26.29 -26.47
N GLU A 186 -13.79 25.44 -27.50
CA GLU A 186 -13.12 25.63 -28.79
C GLU A 186 -14.14 25.51 -29.92
N TRP A 187 -14.36 26.58 -30.68
CA TRP A 187 -15.10 26.52 -31.96
C TRP A 187 -14.10 26.22 -33.08
N LYS A 188 -13.98 24.96 -33.49
CA LYS A 188 -13.09 24.54 -34.58
C LYS A 188 -13.77 24.64 -35.95
N THR A 189 -13.13 25.33 -36.88
CA THR A 189 -13.53 25.47 -38.29
C THR A 189 -12.77 24.53 -39.24
N HIS A 190 -11.96 23.60 -38.72
CA HIS A 190 -11.08 22.75 -39.52
C HIS A 190 -11.81 21.61 -40.25
N VAL A 191 -11.42 21.37 -41.52
CA VAL A 191 -12.02 20.44 -42.51
C VAL A 191 -11.33 19.06 -42.53
N SER A 192 -10.67 18.66 -41.44
CA SER A 192 -9.95 17.39 -41.38
C SER A 192 -10.84 16.27 -40.81
N PHE A 193 -11.94 15.96 -41.49
CA PHE A 193 -12.83 14.85 -41.14
C PHE A 193 -12.55 13.66 -42.06
N ILE A 194 -12.39 12.46 -41.47
CA ILE A 194 -12.18 11.22 -42.24
C ILE A 194 -13.49 10.78 -42.93
N ASN A 195 -14.63 11.05 -42.30
CA ASN A 195 -15.96 10.84 -42.87
C ASN A 195 -16.74 12.15 -42.81
N GLU A 196 -17.45 12.45 -43.90
CA GLU A 196 -18.27 13.66 -44.05
C GLU A 196 -19.59 13.56 -43.24
N ASP A 197 -20.14 12.35 -43.09
CA ASP A 197 -21.40 12.12 -42.35
C ASP A 197 -21.17 11.90 -40.84
N PRO A 198 -21.83 12.68 -39.96
CA PRO A 198 -21.80 12.46 -38.52
C PRO A 198 -22.65 11.25 -38.12
N GLY A 199 -22.01 10.13 -37.77
CA GLY A 199 -22.69 8.93 -37.26
C GLY A 199 -21.82 7.68 -37.23
N PRO A 200 -22.29 6.56 -36.65
CA PRO A 200 -21.68 5.25 -36.90
C PRO A 200 -21.85 4.86 -38.36
N THR A 201 -20.73 4.73 -39.08
CA THR A 201 -20.73 4.18 -40.43
C THR A 201 -21.32 2.77 -40.40
N ALA A 202 -22.28 2.50 -41.29
CA ALA A 202 -22.76 1.14 -41.50
C ALA A 202 -21.56 0.21 -41.76
N LYS A 203 -21.51 -0.93 -41.05
CA LYS A 203 -20.43 -1.91 -41.19
C LYS A 203 -20.24 -2.24 -42.67
N PRO A 204 -19.00 -2.24 -43.20
CA PRO A 204 -18.79 -2.66 -44.57
C PRO A 204 -19.25 -4.10 -44.71
N GLU A 205 -20.23 -4.31 -45.58
CA GLU A 205 -20.75 -5.62 -45.92
C GLU A 205 -19.59 -6.46 -46.44
N VAL A 206 -19.13 -7.43 -45.64
CA VAL A 206 -18.10 -8.38 -46.05
C VAL A 206 -18.69 -9.16 -47.22
N ARG A 207 -18.34 -8.78 -48.46
CA ARG A 207 -18.63 -9.59 -49.65
C ARG A 207 -18.05 -10.97 -49.37
N LYS A 208 -18.94 -11.92 -49.10
CA LYS A 208 -18.62 -13.34 -49.10
C LYS A 208 -18.03 -13.64 -50.48
N LEU A 209 -16.72 -13.82 -50.54
CA LEU A 209 -16.06 -14.44 -51.70
C LEU A 209 -16.60 -15.87 -51.80
N THR A 210 -17.63 -16.06 -52.63
CA THR A 210 -18.05 -17.38 -53.09
C THR A 210 -16.91 -18.02 -53.86
N PRO A 211 -16.55 -19.29 -53.61
CA PRO A 211 -15.51 -19.97 -54.36
C PRO A 211 -16.00 -20.18 -55.80
N LYS A 212 -15.27 -19.65 -56.78
CA LYS A 212 -15.47 -20.00 -58.20
C LYS A 212 -15.02 -21.43 -58.41
N THR A 213 -15.98 -22.34 -58.54
CA THR A 213 -15.77 -23.71 -59.02
C THR A 213 -15.26 -23.64 -60.46
N PHE A 214 -13.99 -23.97 -60.68
CA PHE A 214 -13.46 -24.19 -62.03
C PHE A 214 -14.00 -25.54 -62.53
N LEU A 215 -14.99 -25.50 -63.42
CA LEU A 215 -15.38 -26.63 -64.26
C LEU A 215 -14.34 -26.78 -65.38
N THR A 216 -13.50 -27.80 -65.31
CA THR A 216 -12.70 -28.26 -66.45
C THR A 216 -13.60 -29.14 -67.33
N GLN A 217 -14.05 -28.55 -68.44
CA GLN A 217 -14.77 -29.24 -69.49
C GLN A 217 -13.81 -30.11 -70.29
N LYS A 218 -13.96 -31.44 -70.16
CA LYS A 218 -13.49 -32.45 -71.13
C LYS A 218 -14.05 -32.09 -72.51
N ARG A 219 -13.20 -32.01 -73.53
CA ARG A 219 -13.59 -32.18 -74.93
C ARG A 219 -12.88 -33.39 -75.50
N ALA A 220 -13.69 -34.11 -76.27
CA ALA A 220 -13.50 -35.34 -77.03
C ALA A 220 -12.11 -35.49 -77.68
#